data_AF-A0A432UTX0-F1
#
_entry.id   AF-A0A432UTX0-F1
#
_cell.length_a   1.000
_cell.length_b   1.000
_cell.length_c   1.000
_cell.angle_alpha   90.00
_cell.angle_beta   90.00
_cell.angle_gamma   90.00
#
_symmetry.space_group_name_H-M   'P 1'
#
loop_
_entity.id
_entity.type
_entity.pdbx_description
1 polymer ?
#
loop_
_entity_poly.entity_id
_entity_poly.type
_entity_poly.pdbx_seq_one_letter_code
_entity_poly.pdbx_strand_id
1 'polypeptide(L)'
;MTLFTFISLGILAGLFNNFSILDTQSSIYIGTSLLIMSLWAMKIMDSIKAGGLLFLLSAYALLMLAGIMSWLEISFDEHSVLGWVVIIAMMMSNLVHVLSTLLREMARGSFQHDALAEALKQNATPILLSNITTCFGFVVAAFYDASFYAMAWIVVLGAIISYLTLLSWLPIILLKFFLEFRVGHYDDRHGLVDLVSRIQQYPRAVKLGVSISIIVSLISLGYLAQFMTQLYSVGVMLLASFFLLLIIWQDLKITFITLVSSFLSVVIVLAAYFSFQGVLSISAFVLIVPLGMVLDDAIHYFSRYLKSKRGFFNDDASCHRFALSTVGRPIWLTTQLLMIGLLILSFHPNTLIQQASFITIFAVFLASYIILVLLPVIRLRRS
;
A
#
# COMPACT_ATOMS: atom_id res chain seq x y z
N MET A 1 -28.24 2.77 -10.98
CA MET A 1 -27.15 2.33 -11.89
C MET A 1 -27.01 3.24 -13.11
N THR A 2 -28.10 3.71 -13.72
CA THR A 2 -28.07 4.50 -14.97
C THR A 2 -27.20 5.76 -14.93
N LEU A 3 -27.29 6.59 -13.87
CA LEU A 3 -26.46 7.80 -13.75
C LEU A 3 -24.95 7.49 -13.67
N PHE A 4 -24.55 6.50 -12.86
CA PHE A 4 -23.15 6.09 -12.71
C PHE A 4 -22.56 5.56 -14.01
N THR A 5 -23.34 4.79 -14.77
CA THR A 5 -22.90 4.29 -16.08
C THR A 5 -22.70 5.42 -17.08
N PHE A 6 -23.57 6.44 -17.10
CA PHE A 6 -23.37 7.60 -17.98
C PHE A 6 -22.13 8.42 -17.62
N ILE A 7 -21.89 8.66 -16.32
CA ILE A 7 -20.69 9.35 -15.86
C ILE A 7 -19.43 8.58 -16.25
N SER A 8 -19.43 7.25 -16.04
CA SER A 8 -18.30 6.40 -16.43
C SER A 8 -18.03 6.42 -17.92
N LEU A 9 -19.08 6.30 -18.76
CA LEU A 9 -18.94 6.37 -20.21
C LEU A 9 -18.41 7.73 -20.69
N GLY A 10 -18.88 8.84 -20.10
CA GLY A 10 -18.38 10.18 -20.43
C GLY A 10 -16.89 10.35 -20.08
N ILE A 11 -16.47 9.81 -18.94
CA ILE A 11 -15.05 9.81 -18.56
C ILE A 11 -14.22 8.96 -19.52
N LEU A 12 -14.68 7.74 -19.82
CA LEU A 12 -14.00 6.83 -20.75
C LEU A 12 -13.94 7.38 -22.17
N ALA A 13 -14.90 8.21 -22.58
CA ALA A 13 -14.87 8.88 -23.88
C ALA A 13 -13.64 9.78 -24.05
N GLY A 14 -13.00 10.21 -22.95
CA GLY A 14 -11.74 10.96 -23.00
C GLY A 14 -10.63 10.18 -23.70
N LEU A 15 -10.63 8.84 -23.62
CA LEU A 15 -9.65 8.00 -24.31
C LEU A 15 -9.67 8.16 -25.84
N PHE A 16 -10.77 8.64 -26.42
CA PHE A 16 -10.82 8.94 -27.86
C PHE A 16 -10.03 10.21 -28.22
N ASN A 17 -9.78 11.11 -27.27
CA ASN A 17 -8.99 12.33 -27.51
C ASN A 17 -7.50 12.00 -27.63
N ASN A 18 -7.00 11.06 -26.82
CA ASN A 18 -5.60 10.65 -26.84
C ASN A 18 -5.41 9.15 -26.56
N PHE A 19 -5.66 8.33 -27.59
CA PHE A 19 -5.53 6.88 -27.48
C PHE A 19 -4.08 6.42 -27.31
N SER A 20 -3.08 7.28 -27.63
CA SER A 20 -1.67 6.89 -27.60
C SER A 20 -1.18 6.54 -26.19
N ILE A 21 -1.86 7.00 -25.13
CA ILE A 21 -1.56 6.65 -23.74
C ILE A 21 -1.60 5.12 -23.53
N LEU A 22 -2.55 4.44 -24.18
CA LEU A 22 -2.76 2.99 -24.08
C LEU A 22 -1.85 2.18 -25.01
N ASP A 23 -1.16 2.82 -25.96
CA ASP A 23 -0.25 2.17 -26.90
C ASP A 23 1.23 2.39 -26.52
N THR A 24 1.46 2.85 -25.30
CA THR A 24 2.83 3.02 -24.77
C THR A 24 3.37 1.71 -24.23
N GLN A 25 4.69 1.52 -24.34
CA GLN A 25 5.36 0.40 -23.69
C GLN A 25 5.05 0.35 -22.18
N SER A 26 5.05 1.50 -21.50
CA SER A 26 4.73 1.61 -20.06
C SER A 26 3.35 1.04 -19.72
N SER A 27 2.33 1.27 -20.57
CA SER A 27 0.98 0.74 -20.36
C SER A 27 0.95 -0.79 -20.37
N ILE A 28 1.77 -1.43 -21.21
CA ILE A 28 1.92 -2.89 -21.28
C ILE A 28 2.52 -3.42 -19.98
N TYR A 29 3.57 -2.78 -19.45
CA TYR A 29 4.16 -3.17 -18.17
C TYR A 29 3.19 -2.99 -17.00
N ILE A 30 2.42 -1.91 -16.97
CA ILE A 30 1.39 -1.67 -15.94
C ILE A 30 0.27 -2.72 -16.04
N GLY A 31 -0.22 -3.01 -17.25
CA GLY A 31 -1.28 -3.99 -17.48
C GLY A 31 -0.86 -5.42 -17.16
N THR A 32 0.37 -5.80 -17.53
CA THR A 32 0.94 -7.11 -17.20
C THR A 32 1.21 -7.25 -15.70
N SER A 33 1.71 -6.20 -15.06
CA SER A 33 1.84 -6.11 -13.60
C SER A 33 0.51 -6.37 -12.89
N LEU A 34 -0.54 -5.64 -13.30
CA LEU A 34 -1.89 -5.81 -12.78
C LEU A 34 -2.40 -7.25 -12.94
N LEU A 35 -2.24 -7.82 -14.13
CA LEU A 35 -2.70 -9.17 -14.44
C LEU A 35 -1.99 -10.21 -13.56
N ILE A 36 -0.66 -10.13 -13.44
CA ILE A 36 0.11 -11.09 -12.64
C ILE A 36 -0.22 -10.94 -11.15
N MET A 37 -0.39 -9.71 -10.65
CA MET A 37 -0.89 -9.47 -9.29
C MET A 37 -2.24 -10.17 -9.08
N SER A 38 -3.20 -9.98 -9.99
CA SER A 38 -4.52 -10.61 -9.87
C SER A 38 -4.46 -12.14 -9.91
N LEU A 39 -3.64 -12.73 -10.79
CA LEU A 39 -3.43 -14.19 -10.83
C LEU A 39 -2.82 -14.71 -9.53
N TRP A 40 -1.85 -13.99 -8.98
CA TRP A 40 -1.26 -14.34 -7.68
C TRP A 40 -2.29 -14.21 -6.55
N ALA A 41 -3.14 -13.19 -6.57
CA ALA A 41 -4.22 -13.02 -5.61
C ALA A 41 -5.24 -14.16 -5.67
N MET A 42 -5.60 -14.65 -6.87
CA MET A 42 -6.47 -15.83 -7.03
C MET A 42 -5.93 -17.03 -6.26
N LYS A 43 -4.61 -17.26 -6.36
CA LYS A 43 -3.94 -18.37 -5.70
C LYS A 43 -3.93 -18.20 -4.18
N ILE A 44 -3.54 -17.05 -3.64
CA ILE A 44 -3.39 -16.91 -2.19
C ILE A 44 -4.73 -16.77 -1.47
N MET A 45 -5.70 -16.12 -2.10
CA MET A 45 -7.04 -15.95 -1.53
C MET A 45 -7.91 -17.21 -1.69
N ASP A 46 -7.40 -18.25 -2.36
CA ASP A 46 -8.14 -19.47 -2.73
C ASP A 46 -9.49 -19.16 -3.41
N SER A 47 -9.55 -18.10 -4.23
CA SER A 47 -10.79 -17.64 -4.86
C SER A 47 -10.50 -17.00 -6.22
N ILE A 48 -10.93 -17.70 -7.27
CA ILE A 48 -10.81 -17.24 -8.67
C ILE A 48 -11.69 -16.00 -8.85
N LYS A 49 -12.91 -16.01 -8.29
CA LYS A 49 -13.82 -14.86 -8.36
C LYS A 49 -13.25 -13.62 -7.68
N ALA A 50 -12.64 -13.75 -6.50
CA ALA A 50 -12.04 -12.61 -5.82
C ALA A 50 -10.88 -12.01 -6.62
N GLY A 51 -9.97 -12.85 -7.14
CA GLY A 51 -8.88 -12.37 -7.98
C GLY A 51 -9.33 -11.79 -9.33
N GLY A 52 -10.39 -12.35 -9.94
CA GLY A 52 -11.02 -11.77 -11.12
C GLY A 52 -11.66 -10.41 -10.84
N LEU A 53 -12.30 -10.25 -9.68
CA LEU A 53 -12.86 -8.96 -9.26
C LEU A 53 -11.76 -7.92 -9.00
N LEU A 54 -10.63 -8.32 -8.39
CA LEU A 54 -9.45 -7.48 -8.23
C LEU A 54 -8.93 -6.96 -9.57
N PHE A 55 -8.83 -7.84 -10.57
CA PHE A 55 -8.40 -7.47 -11.92
C PHE A 55 -9.37 -6.48 -12.56
N LEU A 56 -10.66 -6.84 -12.61
CA LEU A 56 -11.68 -6.06 -13.33
C LEU A 56 -11.89 -4.68 -12.73
N LEU A 57 -11.99 -4.57 -11.40
CA LEU A 57 -12.20 -3.29 -10.73
C LEU A 57 -10.97 -2.39 -10.83
N SER A 58 -9.77 -2.95 -10.70
CA SER A 58 -8.53 -2.19 -10.86
C SER A 58 -8.34 -1.74 -12.31
N ALA A 59 -8.56 -2.61 -13.29
CA ALA A 59 -8.50 -2.26 -14.71
C ALA A 59 -9.52 -1.18 -15.07
N TYR A 60 -10.76 -1.31 -14.60
CA TYR A 60 -11.81 -0.30 -14.78
C TYR A 60 -11.36 1.08 -14.27
N ALA A 61 -10.80 1.15 -13.08
CA ALA A 61 -10.36 2.40 -12.50
C ALA A 61 -9.13 3.01 -13.20
N LEU A 62 -8.20 2.18 -13.69
CA LEU A 62 -7.08 2.66 -14.51
C LEU A 62 -7.57 3.27 -15.82
N LEU A 63 -8.55 2.63 -16.48
CA LEU A 63 -9.15 3.17 -17.70
C LEU A 63 -9.91 4.47 -17.42
N MET A 64 -10.64 4.54 -16.30
CA MET A 64 -11.30 5.76 -15.86
C MET A 64 -10.29 6.89 -15.63
N LEU A 65 -9.19 6.60 -14.94
CA LEU A 65 -8.12 7.56 -14.72
C LEU A 65 -7.51 8.01 -16.05
N ALA A 66 -7.27 7.08 -16.99
CA ALA A 66 -6.68 7.39 -18.30
C ALA A 66 -7.62 8.28 -19.12
N GLY A 67 -8.94 8.04 -19.03
CA GLY A 67 -9.96 8.89 -19.62
C GLY A 67 -9.93 10.32 -19.06
N ILE A 68 -9.87 10.48 -17.73
CA ILE A 68 -9.77 11.81 -17.09
C ILE A 68 -8.47 12.51 -17.50
N MET A 69 -7.35 11.80 -17.47
CA MET A 69 -6.04 12.36 -17.85
C MET A 69 -6.04 12.84 -19.29
N SER A 70 -6.69 12.09 -20.19
CA SER A 70 -6.85 12.49 -21.58
C SER A 70 -7.80 13.67 -21.77
N TRP A 71 -8.82 13.84 -20.91
CA TRP A 71 -9.67 15.02 -20.91
C TRP A 71 -8.93 16.28 -20.42
N LEU A 72 -8.05 16.12 -19.44
CA LEU A 72 -7.28 17.21 -18.84
C LEU A 72 -5.98 17.50 -19.58
N GLU A 73 -5.69 16.78 -20.67
CA GLU A 73 -4.47 16.90 -21.48
C GLU A 73 -3.18 16.80 -20.64
N ILE A 74 -3.21 16.04 -19.54
CA ILE A 74 -2.04 15.85 -18.69
C ILE A 74 -1.08 14.87 -19.38
N SER A 75 0.18 15.27 -19.53
CA SER A 75 1.20 14.51 -20.25
C SER A 75 1.50 13.15 -19.63
N PHE A 76 1.70 12.14 -20.49
CA PHE A 76 2.16 10.81 -20.11
C PHE A 76 3.67 10.71 -20.34
N ASP A 77 4.45 11.18 -19.36
CA ASP A 77 5.92 11.14 -19.34
C ASP A 77 6.47 10.09 -18.35
N GLU A 78 7.79 9.92 -18.33
CA GLU A 78 8.47 8.92 -17.49
C GLU A 78 8.23 9.12 -15.99
N HIS A 79 8.08 10.38 -15.55
CA HIS A 79 7.80 10.73 -14.15
C HIS A 79 6.34 10.41 -13.78
N SER A 80 5.41 10.65 -14.69
CA SER A 80 3.99 10.39 -14.53
C SER A 80 3.70 8.88 -14.42
N VAL A 81 4.46 8.03 -15.13
CA VAL A 81 4.35 6.57 -15.06
C VAL A 81 4.51 6.05 -13.63
N LEU A 82 5.39 6.65 -12.83
CA LEU A 82 5.53 6.28 -11.42
C LEU A 82 4.25 6.55 -10.61
N GLY A 83 3.47 7.57 -10.96
CA GLY A 83 2.15 7.79 -10.38
C GLY A 83 1.19 6.64 -10.68
N TRP A 84 1.23 6.11 -11.91
CA TRP A 84 0.43 4.94 -12.28
C TRP A 84 0.84 3.69 -11.49
N VAL A 85 2.13 3.52 -11.22
CA VAL A 85 2.65 2.44 -10.37
C VAL A 85 2.12 2.57 -8.94
N VAL A 86 2.09 3.78 -8.36
CA VAL A 86 1.48 4.05 -7.05
C VAL A 86 -0.01 3.72 -7.05
N ILE A 87 -0.74 4.07 -8.11
CA ILE A 87 -2.18 3.81 -8.22
C ILE A 87 -2.47 2.31 -8.25
N ILE A 88 -1.80 1.50 -9.10
CA ILE A 88 -2.07 0.06 -9.13
C ILE A 88 -1.81 -0.59 -7.76
N ALA A 89 -0.77 -0.12 -7.05
CA ALA A 89 -0.42 -0.60 -5.73
C ALA A 89 -1.53 -0.32 -4.71
N MET A 90 -1.92 0.96 -4.60
CA MET A 90 -2.95 1.43 -3.68
C MET A 90 -4.32 0.82 -3.99
N MET A 91 -4.69 0.70 -5.27
CA MET A 91 -5.95 0.07 -5.69
C MET A 91 -6.03 -1.40 -5.30
N MET A 92 -4.96 -2.15 -5.58
CA MET A 92 -4.89 -3.55 -5.18
C MET A 92 -4.93 -3.68 -3.66
N SER A 93 -4.19 -2.86 -2.92
CA SER A 93 -4.20 -2.86 -1.46
C SER A 93 -5.61 -2.66 -0.90
N ASN A 94 -6.29 -1.59 -1.33
CA ASN A 94 -7.64 -1.24 -0.89
C ASN A 94 -8.64 -2.39 -1.09
N LEU A 95 -8.66 -2.98 -2.28
CA LEU A 95 -9.56 -4.09 -2.60
C LEU A 95 -9.19 -5.37 -1.84
N VAL A 96 -7.88 -5.67 -1.72
CA VAL A 96 -7.40 -6.85 -0.97
C VAL A 96 -7.78 -6.76 0.50
N HIS A 97 -7.66 -5.59 1.13
CA HIS A 97 -8.07 -5.40 2.53
C HIS A 97 -9.56 -5.71 2.76
N VAL A 98 -10.44 -5.26 1.86
CA VAL A 98 -11.88 -5.55 1.95
C VAL A 98 -12.17 -7.01 1.62
N LEU A 99 -11.66 -7.52 0.50
CA LEU A 99 -11.96 -8.89 0.03
C LEU A 99 -11.38 -9.96 0.96
N SER A 100 -10.18 -9.78 1.48
CA SER A 100 -9.61 -10.71 2.47
C SER A 100 -10.40 -10.71 3.78
N THR A 101 -10.91 -9.55 4.21
CA THR A 101 -11.79 -9.47 5.37
C THR A 101 -13.13 -10.17 5.10
N LEU A 102 -13.74 -9.91 3.94
CA LEU A 102 -14.98 -10.55 3.50
C LEU A 102 -14.84 -12.08 3.50
N LEU A 103 -13.82 -12.61 2.83
CA LEU A 103 -13.56 -14.05 2.75
C LEU A 103 -13.29 -14.65 4.14
N ARG A 104 -12.61 -13.91 5.02
CA ARG A 104 -12.38 -14.34 6.42
C ARG A 104 -13.67 -14.43 7.22
N GLU A 105 -14.57 -13.45 7.11
CA GLU A 105 -15.85 -13.50 7.84
C GLU A 105 -16.78 -14.59 7.26
N MET A 106 -16.77 -14.80 5.94
CA MET A 106 -17.46 -15.94 5.32
C MET A 106 -16.90 -17.29 5.81
N ALA A 107 -15.58 -17.40 5.92
CA ALA A 107 -14.89 -18.56 6.49
C ALA A 107 -15.23 -18.80 7.98
N ARG A 108 -15.74 -17.80 8.70
CA ARG A 108 -16.24 -17.90 10.07
C ARG A 108 -17.73 -18.25 10.16
N GLY A 109 -18.39 -18.45 9.02
CA GLY A 109 -19.79 -18.86 8.92
C GLY A 109 -20.78 -17.73 8.62
N SER A 110 -20.31 -16.49 8.41
CA SER A 110 -21.19 -15.38 8.03
C SER A 110 -21.64 -15.49 6.58
N PHE A 111 -22.90 -15.13 6.29
CA PHE A 111 -23.35 -14.99 4.91
C PHE A 111 -22.64 -13.81 4.23
N GLN A 112 -22.47 -13.88 2.90
CA GLN A 112 -21.72 -12.88 2.13
C GLN A 112 -22.21 -11.45 2.36
N HIS A 113 -23.53 -11.24 2.51
CA HIS A 113 -24.10 -9.90 2.76
C HIS A 113 -23.63 -9.31 4.09
N ASP A 114 -23.73 -10.08 5.17
CA ASP A 114 -23.31 -9.65 6.50
C ASP A 114 -21.79 -9.51 6.57
N ALA A 115 -21.07 -10.46 5.95
CA ALA A 115 -19.62 -10.45 5.85
C ALA A 115 -19.12 -9.21 5.08
N LEU A 116 -19.83 -8.79 4.02
CA LEU A 116 -19.51 -7.58 3.25
C LEU A 116 -19.75 -6.31 4.07
N ALA A 117 -20.89 -6.23 4.76
CA ALA A 117 -21.20 -5.11 5.63
C ALA A 117 -20.11 -4.95 6.71
N GLU A 118 -19.69 -6.05 7.33
CA GLU A 118 -18.64 -6.04 8.34
C GLU A 118 -17.27 -5.69 7.71
N ALA A 119 -16.93 -6.23 6.54
CA ALA A 119 -15.69 -5.91 5.84
C ALA A 119 -15.56 -4.42 5.49
N LEU A 120 -16.64 -3.80 5.02
CA LEU A 120 -16.67 -2.37 4.72
C LEU A 120 -16.57 -1.53 6.00
N LYS A 121 -17.38 -1.84 7.02
CA LYS A 121 -17.35 -1.15 8.33
C LYS A 121 -15.97 -1.19 8.98
N GLN A 122 -15.24 -2.28 8.78
CA GLN A 122 -13.93 -2.50 9.35
C GLN A 122 -12.80 -1.79 8.59
N ASN A 123 -12.90 -1.70 7.25
CA ASN A 123 -11.79 -1.25 6.41
C ASN A 123 -11.99 0.13 5.76
N ALA A 124 -13.21 0.65 5.66
CA ALA A 124 -13.47 1.92 4.96
C ALA A 124 -12.72 3.12 5.59
N THR A 125 -12.65 3.21 6.92
CA THR A 125 -11.94 4.31 7.60
C THR A 125 -10.41 4.18 7.47
N PRO A 126 -9.78 3.03 7.74
CA PRO A 126 -8.34 2.86 7.45
C PRO A 126 -7.97 3.16 6.00
N ILE A 127 -8.75 2.68 5.04
CA ILE A 127 -8.52 2.90 3.61
C ILE A 127 -8.63 4.39 3.26
N LEU A 128 -9.68 5.08 3.76
CA LEU A 128 -9.84 6.51 3.53
C LEU A 128 -8.64 7.30 4.10
N LEU A 129 -8.19 6.93 5.30
CA LEU A 129 -7.05 7.56 5.94
C LEU A 129 -5.77 7.36 5.11
N SER A 130 -5.51 6.13 4.66
CA SER A 130 -4.36 5.83 3.82
C SER A 130 -4.38 6.62 2.51
N ASN A 131 -5.50 6.61 1.79
CA ASN A 131 -5.67 7.39 0.56
C ASN A 131 -5.41 8.89 0.80
N ILE A 132 -5.98 9.47 1.86
CA ILE A 132 -5.76 10.88 2.21
C ILE A 132 -4.29 11.16 2.48
N THR A 133 -3.62 10.33 3.28
CA THR A 133 -2.20 10.53 3.62
C THR A 133 -1.30 10.43 2.40
N THR A 134 -1.59 9.49 1.50
CA THR A 134 -0.86 9.28 0.26
C THR A 134 -1.03 10.49 -0.65
N CYS A 135 -2.27 10.88 -0.95
CA CYS A 135 -2.58 12.09 -1.73
C CYS A 135 -1.90 13.33 -1.15
N PHE A 136 -2.02 13.54 0.16
CA PHE A 136 -1.45 14.70 0.83
C PHE A 136 0.08 14.72 0.72
N GLY A 137 0.74 13.57 0.87
CA GLY A 137 2.17 13.45 0.70
C GLY A 137 2.65 13.88 -0.69
N PHE A 138 2.01 13.35 -1.75
CA PHE A 138 2.37 13.70 -3.13
C PHE A 138 2.02 15.16 -3.49
N VAL A 139 0.89 15.68 -3.02
CA VAL A 139 0.51 17.09 -3.23
C VAL A 139 1.52 18.03 -2.58
N VAL A 140 1.94 17.74 -1.35
CA VAL A 140 2.95 18.53 -0.67
C VAL A 140 4.30 18.42 -1.39
N ALA A 141 4.72 17.23 -1.82
CA ALA A 141 5.94 17.07 -2.59
C ALA A 141 5.90 17.91 -3.90
N ALA A 142 4.78 17.87 -4.63
CA ALA A 142 4.57 18.64 -5.85
C ALA A 142 4.53 20.16 -5.64
N PHE A 143 4.17 20.62 -4.44
CA PHE A 143 4.23 22.04 -4.09
C PHE A 143 5.68 22.56 -4.01
N TYR A 144 6.63 21.70 -3.63
CA TYR A 144 8.04 22.07 -3.48
C TYR A 144 8.91 21.72 -4.70
N ASP A 145 8.48 20.76 -5.51
CA ASP A 145 9.16 20.37 -6.74
C ASP A 145 8.14 20.06 -7.84
N ALA A 146 8.14 20.90 -8.87
CA ALA A 146 7.19 20.84 -9.99
C ALA A 146 7.28 19.53 -10.79
N SER A 147 8.41 18.81 -10.69
CA SER A 147 8.60 17.51 -11.35
C SER A 147 7.57 16.47 -10.87
N PHE A 148 7.04 16.60 -9.65
CA PHE A 148 6.02 15.69 -9.11
C PHE A 148 4.59 16.07 -9.50
N TYR A 149 4.35 17.17 -10.19
CA TYR A 149 3.00 17.69 -10.44
C TYR A 149 2.08 16.70 -11.16
N ALA A 150 2.54 16.14 -12.28
CA ALA A 150 1.76 15.16 -13.04
C ALA A 150 1.49 13.89 -12.21
N MET A 151 2.50 13.39 -11.50
CA MET A 151 2.35 12.24 -10.60
C MET A 151 1.36 12.53 -9.46
N ALA A 152 1.39 13.71 -8.85
CA ALA A 152 0.49 14.08 -7.76
C ALA A 152 -0.98 14.09 -8.23
N TRP A 153 -1.28 14.64 -9.41
CA TRP A 153 -2.62 14.58 -9.97
C TRP A 153 -3.10 13.17 -10.26
N ILE A 154 -2.22 12.33 -10.84
CA ILE A 154 -2.51 10.91 -11.07
C ILE A 154 -2.85 10.21 -9.76
N VAL A 155 -2.04 10.41 -8.72
CA VAL A 155 -2.25 9.80 -7.40
C VAL A 155 -3.55 10.28 -6.77
N VAL A 156 -3.83 11.59 -6.80
CA VAL A 156 -5.05 12.17 -6.22
C VAL A 156 -6.30 11.67 -6.92
N LEU A 157 -6.36 11.77 -8.25
CA LEU A 157 -7.52 11.33 -9.03
C LEU A 157 -7.71 9.82 -8.91
N GLY A 158 -6.63 9.05 -9.00
CA GLY A 158 -6.68 7.60 -8.86
C GLY A 158 -7.11 7.14 -7.46
N ALA A 159 -6.70 7.84 -6.39
CA ALA A 159 -7.18 7.56 -5.02
C ALA A 159 -8.68 7.80 -4.87
N ILE A 160 -9.19 8.88 -5.45
CA ILE A 160 -10.63 9.19 -5.46
C ILE A 160 -11.38 8.10 -6.21
N ILE A 161 -10.95 7.74 -7.43
CA ILE A 161 -11.58 6.69 -8.25
C ILE A 161 -11.52 5.34 -7.53
N SER A 162 -10.39 5.00 -6.92
CA SER A 162 -10.19 3.79 -6.12
C SER A 162 -11.19 3.70 -4.98
N TYR A 163 -11.30 4.76 -4.17
CA TYR A 163 -12.22 4.79 -3.04
C TYR A 163 -13.69 4.72 -3.48
N LEU A 164 -14.06 5.45 -4.53
CA LEU A 164 -15.41 5.42 -5.08
C LEU A 164 -15.75 4.04 -5.63
N THR A 165 -14.82 3.39 -6.35
CA THR A 165 -15.02 2.03 -6.90
C THR A 165 -15.20 1.01 -5.77
N LEU A 166 -14.44 1.17 -4.68
CA LEU A 166 -14.53 0.32 -3.49
C LEU A 166 -15.87 0.48 -2.73
N LEU A 167 -16.43 1.68 -2.64
CA LEU A 167 -17.70 1.91 -1.94
C LEU A 167 -18.95 1.71 -2.82
N SER A 168 -18.80 1.77 -4.14
CA SER A 168 -19.92 1.66 -5.09
C SER A 168 -19.92 0.31 -5.83
N TRP A 169 -19.00 0.12 -6.76
CA TRP A 169 -18.97 -1.03 -7.66
C TRP A 169 -18.73 -2.35 -6.93
N LEU A 170 -17.78 -2.39 -6.00
CA LEU A 170 -17.45 -3.61 -5.26
C LEU A 170 -18.69 -4.18 -4.52
N PRO A 171 -19.42 -3.40 -3.68
CA PRO A 171 -20.64 -3.89 -3.05
C PRO A 171 -21.75 -4.24 -4.05
N ILE A 172 -21.99 -3.41 -5.06
CA ILE A 172 -23.05 -3.65 -6.06
C ILE A 172 -22.86 -5.01 -6.76
N ILE A 173 -21.61 -5.33 -7.11
CA ILE A 173 -21.28 -6.62 -7.73
C ILE A 173 -21.48 -7.75 -6.72
N LEU A 174 -20.94 -7.62 -5.51
CA LEU A 174 -21.03 -8.66 -4.48
C LEU A 174 -22.43 -8.86 -3.90
N LEU A 175 -23.38 -7.95 -4.10
CA LEU A 175 -24.79 -8.17 -3.75
C LEU A 175 -25.50 -9.08 -4.76
N LYS A 176 -24.97 -9.24 -5.98
CA LYS A 176 -25.55 -10.06 -7.05
C LYS A 176 -24.72 -11.29 -7.38
N PHE A 177 -23.40 -11.18 -7.20
CA PHE A 177 -22.42 -12.18 -7.59
C PHE A 177 -21.78 -12.77 -6.33
N PHE A 178 -22.17 -14.01 -6.01
CA PHE A 178 -21.65 -14.72 -4.86
C PHE A 178 -20.25 -15.30 -5.12
N LEU A 179 -19.34 -15.05 -4.19
CA LEU A 179 -18.01 -15.65 -4.14
C LEU A 179 -18.12 -17.14 -3.77
N GLU A 180 -17.03 -17.89 -3.96
CA GLU A 180 -16.98 -19.29 -3.56
C GLU A 180 -17.14 -19.44 -2.03
N PHE A 181 -17.88 -20.48 -1.62
CA PHE A 181 -17.91 -20.87 -0.21
C PHE A 181 -16.53 -21.39 0.19
N ARG A 182 -15.91 -20.77 1.19
CA ARG A 182 -14.60 -21.16 1.73
C ARG A 182 -14.76 -21.68 3.14
N VAL A 183 -14.25 -22.89 3.41
CA VAL A 183 -14.14 -23.41 4.78
C VAL A 183 -12.94 -22.74 5.45
N GLY A 184 -13.14 -22.16 6.62
CA GLY A 184 -12.08 -21.43 7.33
C GLY A 184 -10.96 -22.32 7.85
N HIS A 185 -9.72 -21.88 7.62
CA HIS A 185 -8.51 -22.47 8.18
C HIS A 185 -8.18 -21.86 9.55
N TYR A 186 -7.36 -22.54 10.35
CA TYR A 186 -6.96 -22.11 11.69
C TYR A 186 -6.40 -20.67 11.72
N ASP A 187 -5.52 -20.37 10.77
CA ASP A 187 -4.89 -19.08 10.61
C ASP A 187 -5.87 -17.94 10.24
N ASP A 188 -7.06 -18.23 9.68
CA ASP A 188 -8.12 -17.22 9.45
C ASP A 188 -8.61 -16.60 10.78
N ARG A 189 -8.35 -17.27 11.91
CA ARG A 189 -8.69 -16.79 13.25
C ARG A 189 -7.52 -16.10 13.97
N HIS A 190 -6.28 -16.56 13.75
CA HIS A 190 -5.12 -16.16 14.56
C HIS A 190 -4.15 -15.22 13.82
N GLY A 191 -4.34 -15.02 12.52
CA GLY A 191 -3.49 -14.14 11.72
C GLY A 191 -2.03 -14.56 11.76
N LEU A 192 -1.13 -13.65 12.14
CA LEU A 192 0.30 -13.92 12.29
C LEU A 192 0.76 -14.01 13.75
N VAL A 193 -0.17 -14.10 14.70
CA VAL A 193 0.13 -14.13 16.14
C VAL A 193 1.04 -15.32 16.50
N ASP A 194 0.79 -16.48 15.89
CA ASP A 194 1.57 -17.69 16.19
C ASP A 194 3.02 -17.58 15.71
N LEU A 195 3.24 -17.00 14.52
CA LEU A 195 4.58 -16.73 14.00
C LEU A 195 5.38 -15.87 14.98
N VAL A 196 4.75 -14.79 15.46
CA VAL A 196 5.38 -13.88 16.43
C VAL A 196 5.68 -14.61 17.75
N SER A 197 4.74 -15.43 18.25
CA SER A 197 4.95 -16.19 19.48
C SER A 197 6.11 -17.20 19.39
N ARG A 198 6.32 -17.83 18.22
CA ARG A 198 7.45 -18.74 17.97
C ARG A 198 8.78 -17.98 17.98
N ILE A 199 8.84 -16.82 17.33
CA ILE A 199 10.06 -15.99 17.30
C ILE A 199 10.45 -15.53 18.72
N GLN A 200 9.46 -15.22 19.56
CA GLN A 200 9.67 -14.79 20.93
C GLN A 200 10.33 -15.84 21.84
N GLN A 201 10.32 -17.11 21.45
CA GLN A 201 11.02 -18.20 22.16
C GLN A 201 12.56 -18.02 22.12
N TYR A 202 13.08 -17.20 21.20
CA TYR A 202 14.52 -16.97 21.01
C TYR A 202 14.94 -15.53 21.38
N PRO A 203 15.00 -15.15 22.68
CA PRO A 203 15.26 -13.77 23.13
C PRO A 203 16.56 -13.18 22.61
N ARG A 204 17.62 -14.00 22.60
CA ARG A 204 18.97 -13.56 22.23
C ARG A 204 19.02 -13.20 20.76
N ALA A 205 18.41 -14.02 19.90
CA ALA A 205 18.31 -13.77 18.46
C ALA A 205 17.50 -12.50 18.18
N VAL A 206 16.37 -12.31 18.87
CA VAL A 206 15.56 -11.09 18.74
C VAL A 206 16.34 -9.84 19.12
N LYS A 207 17.00 -9.82 20.30
CA LYS A 207 17.80 -8.66 20.73
C LYS A 207 18.93 -8.36 19.74
N LEU A 208 19.63 -9.39 19.27
CA LEU A 208 20.71 -9.25 18.30
C LEU A 208 20.20 -8.71 16.95
N GLY A 209 19.07 -9.22 16.46
CA GLY A 209 18.44 -8.72 15.23
C GLY A 209 18.01 -7.26 15.33
N VAL A 210 17.43 -6.84 16.48
CA VAL A 210 17.09 -5.44 16.75
C VAL A 210 18.34 -4.56 16.78
N SER A 211 19.40 -5.00 17.46
CA SER A 211 20.68 -4.26 17.51
C SER A 211 21.29 -4.09 16.13
N ILE A 212 21.30 -5.15 15.31
CA ILE A 212 21.80 -5.09 13.91
C ILE A 212 20.94 -4.11 13.10
N SER A 213 19.61 -4.18 13.20
CA SER A 213 18.72 -3.27 12.48
C SER A 213 18.99 -1.80 12.84
N ILE A 214 19.24 -1.49 14.12
CA ILE A 214 19.58 -0.13 14.55
C ILE A 214 20.91 0.33 13.95
N ILE A 215 21.95 -0.52 13.99
CA ILE A 215 23.27 -0.20 13.42
C ILE A 215 23.16 0.05 11.91
N VAL A 216 22.50 -0.84 11.18
CA VAL A 216 22.29 -0.69 9.72
C VAL A 216 21.52 0.59 9.42
N SER A 217 20.51 0.93 10.22
CA SER A 217 19.74 2.18 10.05
C SER A 217 20.60 3.42 10.24
N LEU A 218 21.46 3.45 11.27
CA LEU A 218 22.36 4.57 11.53
C LEU A 218 23.39 4.76 10.41
N ILE A 219 23.96 3.65 9.90
CA ILE A 219 24.87 3.67 8.76
C ILE A 219 24.15 4.21 7.52
N SER A 220 22.93 3.73 7.25
CA SER A 220 22.13 4.14 6.09
C SER A 220 21.76 5.63 6.13
N LEU A 221 21.43 6.15 7.31
CA LEU A 221 21.18 7.59 7.52
C LEU A 221 22.46 8.42 7.30
N GLY A 222 23.61 7.94 7.77
CA GLY A 222 24.89 8.59 7.54
C GLY A 222 25.25 8.67 6.05
N TYR A 223 24.97 7.61 5.29
CA TYR A 223 25.15 7.60 3.84
C TYR A 223 24.21 8.62 3.16
N LEU A 224 22.93 8.63 3.52
CA LEU A 224 21.96 9.56 2.94
C LEU A 224 22.20 11.03 3.28
N ALA A 225 22.91 11.32 4.38
CA ALA A 225 23.25 12.70 4.75
C ALA A 225 24.08 13.43 3.68
N GLN A 226 24.74 12.69 2.78
CA GLN A 226 25.47 13.25 1.65
C GLN A 226 24.54 13.81 0.55
N PHE A 227 23.27 13.41 0.54
CA PHE A 227 22.27 13.78 -0.47
C PHE A 227 21.15 14.67 0.08
N MET A 228 21.39 15.37 1.21
CA MET A 228 20.35 16.13 1.92
C MET A 228 19.66 17.19 1.05
N THR A 229 20.36 17.78 0.08
CA THR A 229 19.78 18.81 -0.81
C THR A 229 18.74 18.21 -1.75
N GLN A 230 18.99 17.02 -2.30
CA GLN A 230 18.04 16.31 -3.16
C GLN A 230 16.85 15.73 -2.37
N LEU A 231 16.98 15.60 -1.05
CA LEU A 231 15.97 15.02 -0.17
C LEU A 231 15.03 16.05 0.49
N TYR A 232 15.13 17.32 0.11
CA TYR A 232 14.32 18.37 0.72
C TYR A 232 12.80 18.12 0.56
N SER A 233 12.33 17.82 -0.65
CA SER A 233 10.92 17.51 -0.93
C SER A 233 10.43 16.29 -0.15
N VAL A 234 11.28 15.27 0.01
CA VAL A 234 11.01 14.09 0.84
C VAL A 234 10.83 14.47 2.31
N GLY A 235 11.72 15.29 2.84
CA GLY A 235 11.66 15.74 4.23
C GLY A 235 10.36 16.50 4.50
N VAL A 236 9.96 17.39 3.59
CA VAL A 236 8.69 18.12 3.74
C VAL A 236 7.47 17.20 3.63
N MET A 237 7.47 16.23 2.71
CA MET A 237 6.43 15.21 2.62
C MET A 237 6.29 14.40 3.91
N LEU A 238 7.40 13.98 4.52
CA LEU A 238 7.40 13.23 5.78
C LEU A 238 6.87 14.07 6.94
N LEU A 239 7.28 15.34 7.04
CA LEU A 239 6.76 16.26 8.05
C LEU A 239 5.26 16.52 7.87
N ALA A 240 4.81 16.72 6.65
CA ALA A 240 3.40 16.90 6.34
C ALA A 240 2.58 15.66 6.72
N SER A 241 3.07 14.47 6.38
CA SER A 241 2.47 13.19 6.79
C SER A 241 2.45 13.02 8.31
N PHE A 242 3.49 13.49 9.01
CA PHE A 242 3.56 13.47 10.47
C PHE A 242 2.45 14.28 11.10
N PHE A 243 2.28 15.53 10.71
CA PHE A 243 1.25 16.39 11.27
C PHE A 243 -0.15 15.89 10.93
N LEU A 244 -0.38 15.42 9.70
CA LEU A 244 -1.67 14.88 9.29
C LEU A 244 -2.05 13.65 10.13
N LEU A 245 -1.14 12.68 10.26
CA LEU A 245 -1.38 11.50 11.10
C LEU A 245 -1.51 11.87 12.58
N LEU A 246 -0.73 12.83 13.08
CA LEU A 246 -0.82 13.30 14.46
C LEU A 246 -2.19 13.91 14.76
N ILE A 247 -2.75 14.71 13.85
CA ILE A 247 -4.09 15.31 13.97
C ILE A 247 -5.15 14.21 14.03
N ILE A 248 -5.04 13.19 13.19
CA ILE A 248 -6.05 12.14 13.04
C ILE A 248 -5.98 11.11 14.18
N TRP A 249 -4.78 10.68 14.53
CA TRP A 249 -4.56 9.66 15.56
C TRP A 249 -4.42 10.23 16.97
N GLN A 250 -4.10 11.51 17.12
CA GLN A 250 -3.93 12.16 18.43
C GLN A 250 -3.00 11.37 19.38
N ASP A 251 -2.05 10.60 18.83
CA ASP A 251 -1.08 9.79 19.57
C ASP A 251 0.31 10.00 18.96
N LEU A 252 1.11 10.83 19.64
CA LEU A 252 2.46 11.21 19.21
C LEU A 252 3.37 10.00 19.06
N LYS A 253 3.27 9.03 19.99
CA LYS A 253 4.17 7.88 20.02
C LYS A 253 3.91 6.98 18.81
N ILE A 254 2.65 6.68 18.52
CA ILE A 254 2.27 5.83 17.39
C ILE A 254 2.57 6.51 16.06
N THR A 255 2.31 7.81 15.95
CA THR A 255 2.63 8.59 14.75
C THR A 255 4.14 8.58 14.46
N PHE A 256 4.96 8.82 15.49
CA PHE A 256 6.41 8.78 15.36
C PHE A 256 6.92 7.38 14.97
N ILE A 257 6.44 6.31 15.63
CA ILE A 257 6.80 4.93 15.29
C ILE A 257 6.45 4.60 13.84
N THR A 258 5.27 5.01 13.38
CA THR A 258 4.79 4.76 12.01
C THR A 258 5.71 5.38 10.96
N LEU A 259 6.04 6.66 11.13
CA LEU A 259 6.89 7.36 10.16
C LEU A 259 8.33 6.89 10.21
N VAL A 260 8.89 6.69 11.41
CA VAL A 260 10.28 6.24 11.54
C VAL A 260 10.45 4.85 10.96
N SER A 261 9.55 3.90 11.26
CA SER A 261 9.63 2.54 10.70
C SER A 261 9.49 2.52 9.19
N SER A 262 8.55 3.30 8.64
CA SER A 262 8.34 3.43 7.20
C SER A 262 9.55 4.06 6.52
N PHE A 263 10.07 5.17 7.06
CA PHE A 263 11.24 5.85 6.53
C PHE A 263 12.50 4.98 6.57
N LEU A 264 12.76 4.31 7.70
CA LEU A 264 13.90 3.40 7.82
C LEU A 264 13.87 2.29 6.77
N SER A 265 12.70 1.71 6.49
CA SER A 265 12.58 0.64 5.51
C SER A 265 13.06 1.05 4.12
N VAL A 266 12.71 2.27 3.70
CA VAL A 266 13.12 2.83 2.39
C VAL A 266 14.59 3.22 2.42
N VAL A 267 15.02 3.91 3.48
CA VAL A 267 16.40 4.40 3.63
C VAL A 267 17.42 3.28 3.64
N ILE A 268 17.15 2.18 4.37
CA ILE A 268 18.05 1.03 4.45
C ILE A 268 18.25 0.39 3.08
N VAL A 269 17.15 0.17 2.35
CA VAL A 269 17.19 -0.45 1.02
C VAL A 269 17.88 0.46 0.02
N LEU A 270 17.57 1.74 0.05
CA LEU A 270 18.14 2.73 -0.85
C LEU A 270 19.65 2.90 -0.61
N ALA A 271 20.08 3.00 0.65
CA ALA A 271 21.50 3.07 1.00
C ALA A 271 22.25 1.80 0.57
N ALA A 272 21.66 0.62 0.79
CA ALA A 272 22.22 -0.63 0.30
C ALA A 272 22.36 -0.61 -1.23
N TYR A 273 21.29 -0.30 -1.96
CA TYR A 273 21.29 -0.27 -3.43
C TYR A 273 22.36 0.66 -4.01
N PHE A 274 22.42 1.91 -3.56
CA PHE A 274 23.34 2.89 -4.11
C PHE A 274 24.79 2.70 -3.65
N SER A 275 25.02 2.08 -2.48
CA SER A 275 26.38 1.71 -2.06
C SER A 275 27.06 0.75 -3.03
N PHE A 276 26.30 -0.14 -3.69
CA PHE A 276 26.84 -1.06 -4.70
C PHE A 276 27.04 -0.41 -6.08
N GLN A 277 26.25 0.60 -6.42
CA GLN A 277 26.30 1.23 -7.75
C GLN A 277 27.23 2.44 -7.84
N GLY A 278 27.75 2.95 -6.71
CA GLY A 278 28.70 4.08 -6.72
C GLY A 278 28.10 5.39 -7.26
N VAL A 279 26.80 5.60 -7.07
CA VAL A 279 26.06 6.72 -7.66
C VAL A 279 26.35 8.03 -6.91
N LEU A 280 26.58 9.10 -7.67
CA LEU A 280 26.90 10.45 -7.17
C LEU A 280 25.66 11.35 -6.94
N SER A 281 24.48 10.94 -7.41
CA SER A 281 23.23 11.71 -7.25
C SER A 281 22.01 10.82 -7.22
N ILE A 282 21.08 11.08 -6.31
CA ILE A 282 19.85 10.28 -6.14
C ILE A 282 18.65 11.10 -6.62
N SER A 283 17.80 10.49 -7.44
CA SER A 283 16.52 11.06 -7.81
C SER A 283 15.54 10.96 -6.64
N ALA A 284 14.88 12.08 -6.28
CA ALA A 284 13.90 12.11 -5.19
C ALA A 284 12.68 11.19 -5.45
N PHE A 285 12.37 10.89 -6.72
CA PHE A 285 11.33 9.94 -7.12
C PHE A 285 11.55 8.54 -6.52
N VAL A 286 12.81 8.11 -6.46
CA VAL A 286 13.20 6.78 -5.98
C VAL A 286 12.92 6.61 -4.48
N LEU A 287 12.71 7.71 -3.75
CA LEU A 287 12.39 7.71 -2.33
C LEU A 287 10.90 8.00 -2.07
N ILE A 288 10.33 8.97 -2.78
CA ILE A 288 8.92 9.38 -2.62
C ILE A 288 7.95 8.25 -2.99
N VAL A 289 8.21 7.53 -4.09
CA VAL A 289 7.34 6.44 -4.55
C VAL A 289 7.23 5.31 -3.51
N PRO A 290 8.34 4.72 -3.03
CA PRO A 290 8.25 3.71 -1.97
C PRO A 290 7.59 4.24 -0.68
N LEU A 291 7.91 5.47 -0.25
CA LEU A 291 7.32 6.03 0.97
C LEU A 291 5.80 6.16 0.89
N GLY A 292 5.29 6.58 -0.27
CA GLY A 292 3.85 6.68 -0.51
C GLY A 292 3.14 5.33 -0.42
N MET A 293 3.83 4.23 -0.75
CA MET A 293 3.28 2.87 -0.65
C MET A 293 3.47 2.24 0.73
N VAL A 294 4.64 2.41 1.34
CA VAL A 294 5.00 1.77 2.62
C VAL A 294 4.16 2.28 3.79
N LEU A 295 3.76 3.56 3.77
CA LEU A 295 2.93 4.15 4.83
C LEU A 295 1.55 3.50 4.93
N ASP A 296 1.02 2.94 3.83
CA ASP A 296 -0.30 2.30 3.76
C ASP A 296 -0.46 1.16 4.77
N ASP A 297 0.42 0.16 4.71
CA ASP A 297 0.42 -1.02 5.59
C ASP A 297 0.48 -0.60 7.08
N ALA A 298 1.29 0.42 7.38
CA ALA A 298 1.44 0.94 8.73
C ALA A 298 0.15 1.62 9.22
N ILE A 299 -0.52 2.38 8.34
CA ILE A 299 -1.81 3.02 8.66
C ILE A 299 -2.88 1.98 8.92
N HIS A 300 -2.94 0.91 8.13
CA HIS A 300 -3.85 -0.21 8.35
C HIS A 300 -3.61 -0.88 9.70
N TYR A 301 -2.35 -1.18 10.03
CA TYR A 301 -1.97 -1.79 11.30
C TYR A 301 -2.31 -0.90 12.50
N PHE A 302 -1.82 0.34 12.50
CA PHE A 302 -1.95 1.23 13.65
C PHE A 302 -3.36 1.81 13.83
N SER A 303 -4.15 1.92 12.77
CA SER A 303 -5.57 2.26 12.90
C SER A 303 -6.33 1.18 13.68
N ARG A 304 -6.00 -0.12 13.48
CA ARG A 304 -6.59 -1.21 14.27
C ARG A 304 -6.10 -1.24 15.69
N TYR A 305 -4.80 -1.04 15.90
CA TYR A 305 -4.20 -0.93 17.22
C TYR A 305 -4.83 0.23 18.04
N LEU A 306 -4.97 1.43 17.44
CA LEU A 306 -5.55 2.58 18.14
C LEU A 306 -7.04 2.40 18.39
N LYS A 307 -7.77 1.80 17.44
CA LYS A 307 -9.18 1.42 17.65
C LYS A 307 -9.32 0.44 18.82
N SER A 308 -8.41 -0.53 18.95
CA SER A 308 -8.45 -1.49 20.04
C SER A 308 -8.09 -0.87 21.39
N LYS A 309 -7.10 0.02 21.41
CA LYS A 309 -6.65 0.77 22.60
C LYS A 309 -7.72 1.72 23.14
N ARG A 310 -8.53 2.32 22.26
CA ARG A 310 -9.61 3.24 22.65
C ARG A 310 -10.90 2.53 23.05
N GLY A 311 -11.11 1.29 22.59
CA GLY A 311 -12.40 0.60 22.70
C GLY A 311 -12.42 -0.64 23.60
N PHE A 312 -11.36 -1.46 23.60
CA PHE A 312 -11.45 -2.83 24.09
C PHE A 312 -10.39 -3.19 25.15
N PHE A 313 -9.15 -2.72 24.98
CA PHE A 313 -8.03 -3.20 25.80
C PHE A 313 -7.27 -2.07 26.47
N ASN A 314 -6.81 -2.34 27.70
CA ASN A 314 -6.02 -1.41 28.50
C ASN A 314 -4.50 -1.69 28.41
N ASP A 315 -4.10 -2.80 27.79
CA ASP A 315 -2.71 -3.20 27.67
C ASP A 315 -2.22 -3.21 26.20
N ASP A 316 -0.95 -2.85 26.03
CA ASP A 316 -0.28 -2.72 24.72
C ASP A 316 -0.25 -4.07 23.97
N ALA A 317 -0.08 -5.17 24.70
CA ALA A 317 0.08 -6.48 24.12
C ALA A 317 -1.22 -6.98 23.47
N SER A 318 -2.35 -6.87 24.16
CA SER A 318 -3.67 -7.23 23.61
C SER A 318 -4.02 -6.38 22.39
N CYS A 319 -3.66 -5.09 22.37
CA CYS A 319 -3.85 -4.23 21.21
C CYS A 319 -3.05 -4.72 19.99
N HIS A 320 -1.77 -5.08 20.18
CA HIS A 320 -0.95 -5.64 19.11
C HIS A 320 -1.46 -7.01 18.63
N ARG A 321 -1.91 -7.89 19.55
CA ARG A 321 -2.53 -9.18 19.17
C ARG A 321 -3.78 -8.97 18.31
N PHE A 322 -4.62 -8.01 18.69
CA PHE A 322 -5.82 -7.66 17.93
C PHE A 322 -5.51 -7.11 16.55
N ALA A 323 -4.55 -6.18 16.43
CA ALA A 323 -4.14 -5.67 15.13
C ALA A 323 -3.57 -6.81 14.25
N LEU A 324 -2.72 -7.67 14.81
CA LEU A 324 -2.07 -8.75 14.07
C LEU A 324 -3.06 -9.84 13.61
N SER A 325 -4.07 -10.16 14.42
CA SER A 325 -5.10 -11.15 14.05
C SER A 325 -6.11 -10.61 13.02
N THR A 326 -6.27 -9.29 12.92
CA THR A 326 -7.27 -8.67 12.03
C THR A 326 -6.68 -8.19 10.70
N VAL A 327 -5.51 -7.57 10.70
CA VAL A 327 -4.91 -6.99 9.48
C VAL A 327 -3.57 -7.61 9.08
N GLY A 328 -2.97 -8.48 9.91
CA GLY A 328 -1.67 -9.07 9.60
C GLY A 328 -1.65 -9.89 8.30
N ARG A 329 -2.71 -10.67 8.06
CA ARG A 329 -2.88 -11.42 6.80
C ARG A 329 -3.09 -10.51 5.60
N PRO A 330 -4.09 -9.60 5.59
CA PRO A 330 -4.25 -8.63 4.50
C PRO A 330 -2.95 -7.91 4.14
N ILE A 331 -2.21 -7.39 5.13
CA ILE A 331 -0.92 -6.72 4.92
C ILE A 331 0.09 -7.66 4.25
N TRP A 332 0.23 -8.90 4.73
CA TRP A 332 1.15 -9.85 4.10
C TRP A 332 0.78 -10.19 2.64
N LEU A 333 -0.52 -10.23 2.33
CA LEU A 333 -1.00 -10.43 0.95
C LEU A 333 -0.64 -9.23 0.07
N THR A 334 -0.89 -8.01 0.53
CA THR A 334 -0.56 -6.79 -0.22
C THR A 334 0.93 -6.70 -0.47
N THR A 335 1.78 -6.97 0.53
CA THR A 335 3.25 -7.04 0.36
C THR A 335 3.64 -7.96 -0.80
N GLN A 336 3.14 -9.20 -0.83
CA GLN A 336 3.49 -10.16 -1.87
C GLN A 336 3.01 -9.74 -3.25
N LEU A 337 1.79 -9.19 -3.33
CA LEU A 337 1.23 -8.70 -4.58
C LEU A 337 2.06 -7.56 -5.14
N LEU A 338 2.40 -6.58 -4.30
CA LEU A 338 3.25 -5.46 -4.69
C LEU A 338 4.62 -5.94 -5.15
N MET A 339 5.26 -6.86 -4.43
CA MET A 339 6.56 -7.40 -4.84
C MET A 339 6.51 -8.02 -6.24
N ILE A 340 5.49 -8.83 -6.54
CA ILE A 340 5.37 -9.51 -7.84
C ILE A 340 5.00 -8.52 -8.95
N GLY A 341 4.07 -7.61 -8.69
CA GLY A 341 3.68 -6.58 -9.66
C GLY A 341 4.83 -5.63 -9.99
N LEU A 342 5.58 -5.18 -8.98
CA LEU A 342 6.73 -4.30 -9.16
C LEU A 342 7.94 -5.03 -9.75
N LEU A 343 8.05 -6.36 -9.58
CA LEU A 343 9.11 -7.14 -10.21
C LEU A 343 9.03 -7.04 -11.74
N ILE A 344 7.82 -7.01 -12.32
CA ILE A 344 7.65 -6.81 -13.76
C ILE A 344 8.12 -5.42 -14.18
N LEU A 345 7.75 -4.39 -13.40
CA LEU A 345 8.18 -3.00 -13.63
C LEU A 345 9.68 -2.79 -13.39
N SER A 346 10.35 -3.65 -12.62
CA SER A 346 11.81 -3.62 -12.46
C SER A 346 12.59 -3.97 -13.74
N PHE A 347 11.91 -4.60 -14.72
CA PHE A 347 12.46 -4.86 -16.05
C PHE A 347 12.05 -3.81 -17.10
N HIS A 348 11.49 -2.68 -16.68
CA HIS A 348 11.16 -1.58 -17.58
C HIS A 348 12.45 -0.95 -18.15
N PRO A 349 12.51 -0.58 -19.45
CA PRO A 349 13.73 -0.03 -20.07
C PRO A 349 14.16 1.32 -19.51
N ASN A 350 13.22 2.09 -18.97
CA ASN A 350 13.53 3.34 -18.29
C ASN A 350 14.18 3.08 -16.92
N THR A 351 15.36 3.66 -16.70
CA THR A 351 16.19 3.46 -15.51
C THR A 351 15.52 3.97 -14.23
N LEU A 352 14.80 5.09 -14.30
CA LEU A 352 14.11 5.67 -13.16
C LEU A 352 12.95 4.77 -12.69
N ILE A 353 12.16 4.24 -13.62
CA ILE A 353 11.08 3.28 -13.32
C ILE A 353 11.65 1.98 -12.74
N GLN A 354 12.73 1.46 -13.35
CA GLN A 354 13.41 0.26 -12.86
C GLN A 354 13.93 0.44 -11.43
N GLN A 355 14.66 1.52 -11.15
CA GLN A 355 15.21 1.82 -9.83
C GLN A 355 14.13 2.00 -8.77
N ALA A 356 13.11 2.81 -9.07
CA ALA A 356 12.00 3.03 -8.15
C ALA A 356 11.26 1.72 -7.85
N SER A 357 11.01 0.88 -8.86
CA SER A 357 10.35 -0.41 -8.67
C SER A 357 11.20 -1.36 -7.83
N PHE A 358 12.48 -1.51 -8.15
CA PHE A 358 13.40 -2.39 -7.41
C PHE A 358 13.51 -1.98 -5.94
N ILE A 359 13.74 -0.69 -5.66
CA ILE A 359 13.83 -0.19 -4.28
C ILE A 359 12.49 -0.36 -3.56
N THR A 360 11.37 -0.13 -4.22
CA THR A 360 10.05 -0.31 -3.62
C THR A 360 9.77 -1.76 -3.22
N ILE A 361 10.17 -2.76 -4.03
CA ILE A 361 10.00 -4.19 -3.70
C ILE A 361 10.61 -4.52 -2.34
N PHE A 362 11.88 -4.17 -2.14
CA PHE A 362 12.59 -4.48 -0.91
C PHE A 362 12.14 -3.59 0.25
N ALA A 363 11.78 -2.32 -0.02
CA ALA A 363 11.31 -1.40 1.01
C ALA A 363 9.95 -1.85 1.57
N VAL A 364 9.00 -2.21 0.71
CA VAL A 364 7.70 -2.76 1.11
C VAL A 364 7.89 -4.05 1.90
N PHE A 365 8.73 -4.98 1.42
CA PHE A 365 9.04 -6.20 2.17
C PHE A 365 9.61 -5.91 3.58
N LEU A 366 10.60 -5.02 3.66
CA LEU A 366 11.24 -4.66 4.92
C LEU A 366 10.25 -3.93 5.86
N ALA A 367 9.40 -3.06 5.33
CA ALA A 367 8.38 -2.38 6.11
C ALA A 367 7.37 -3.36 6.70
N SER A 368 6.81 -4.26 5.88
CA SER A 368 5.86 -5.25 6.35
C SER A 368 6.53 -6.21 7.36
N TYR A 369 7.81 -6.54 7.19
CA TYR A 369 8.59 -7.26 8.21
C TYR A 369 8.70 -6.47 9.53
N ILE A 370 9.01 -5.18 9.48
CA ILE A 370 9.09 -4.33 10.68
C ILE A 370 7.74 -4.27 11.40
N ILE A 371 6.64 -4.09 10.66
CA ILE A 371 5.29 -3.89 11.20
C ILE A 371 4.68 -5.20 11.72
N LEU A 372 4.83 -6.30 10.99
CA LEU A 372 4.19 -7.57 11.32
C LEU A 372 5.03 -8.45 12.27
N VAL A 373 6.36 -8.29 12.25
CA VAL A 373 7.27 -9.14 13.02
C VAL A 373 8.02 -8.33 14.06
N LEU A 374 8.85 -7.36 13.65
CA LEU A 374 9.79 -6.71 14.56
C LEU A 374 9.08 -5.95 15.69
N LEU A 375 8.10 -5.10 15.36
CA LEU A 375 7.37 -4.29 16.32
C LEU A 375 6.54 -5.14 17.30
N PRO A 376 5.71 -6.10 16.85
CA PRO A 376 4.95 -6.97 17.75
C PRO A 376 5.86 -7.82 18.65
N VAL A 377 6.96 -8.37 18.12
CA VAL A 377 7.90 -9.19 18.91
C VAL A 377 8.48 -8.41 20.09
N ILE A 378 8.78 -7.11 19.91
CA ILE A 378 9.31 -6.24 20.96
C ILE A 378 8.23 -5.86 21.99
N ARG A 379 6.98 -5.70 21.54
CA ARG A 379 5.88 -5.12 22.36
C ARG A 379 5.00 -6.14 23.05
N LEU A 380 4.85 -7.35 22.50
CA LEU A 380 4.12 -8.42 23.14
C LEU A 380 4.95 -8.91 24.35
N ARG A 381 4.49 -8.60 25.57
CA ARG A 381 5.10 -9.16 26.79
C ARG A 381 5.07 -10.68 26.73
N ARG A 382 6.18 -11.29 27.18
CA ARG A 382 6.22 -12.72 27.49
C ARG A 382 5.18 -12.97 28.59
N SER A 383 4.11 -13.69 28.23
CA SER A 383 3.21 -14.28 29.22
C SER A 383 3.93 -15.39 29.96
#